data_AF-A0A937N188-F1
#
_entry.id   AF-A0A937N188-F1
#
_cell.length_a   1.000
_cell.length_b   1.000
_cell.length_c   1.000
_cell.angle_alpha   90.00
_cell.angle_beta   90.00
_cell.angle_gamma   90.00
#
_symmetry.space_group_name_H-M   'P 1'
#
loop_
_entity.id
_entity.type
_entity.pdbx_description
1 polymer ?
#
loop_
_entity_poly.entity_id
_entity_poly.type
_entity_poly.pdbx_seq_one_letter_code
_entity_poly.pdbx_strand_id
1 'polypeptide(L)'
;MPSKGDPRILIEVKAYGATGSKQTDIIGDVNRIVEEKRNDTDFLLVTDGITWKARLNDLRKLVEMQNLGRIMRIYTKQMAEKLEGDLRQLKNDHSL
;
A
#
# COMPACT_ATOMS: atom_id res chain seq x y z
N MET A 1 15.83 15.32 4.02
CA MET A 1 14.58 15.38 4.82
C MET A 1 13.43 15.59 3.85
N PRO A 2 12.61 14.57 3.58
CA PRO A 2 11.39 14.73 2.79
C PRO A 2 10.52 15.80 3.45
N SER A 3 10.29 16.91 2.74
CA SER A 3 9.37 17.94 3.23
C SER A 3 7.93 17.49 2.98
N LYS A 4 6.98 17.92 3.83
CA LYS A 4 5.54 17.68 3.58
C LYS A 4 5.06 18.19 2.21
N GLY A 5 5.82 19.08 1.56
CA GLY A 5 5.49 19.65 0.25
C GLY A 5 5.86 18.79 -0.95
N ASP A 6 6.67 17.74 -0.78
CA ASP A 6 7.07 16.84 -1.88
C ASP A 6 7.11 15.37 -1.42
N PRO A 7 5.96 14.75 -1.09
CA PRO A 7 5.91 13.36 -0.70
C PRO A 7 6.28 12.46 -1.88
N ARG A 8 7.31 11.62 -1.69
CA ARG A 8 7.79 10.64 -2.69
C ARG A 8 7.36 9.20 -2.41
N ILE A 9 7.05 8.90 -1.15
CA ILE A 9 6.63 7.58 -0.70
C ILE A 9 5.32 7.75 0.06
N LEU A 10 4.27 7.07 -0.38
CA LEU A 10 2.99 7.00 0.31
C LEU A 10 2.79 5.58 0.84
N ILE A 11 2.47 5.48 2.13
CA ILE A 11 2.23 4.20 2.78
C ILE A 11 0.82 4.22 3.35
N GLU A 12 -0.03 3.32 2.86
CA GLU A 12 -1.34 3.06 3.46
C GLU A 12 -1.29 1.76 4.25
N VAL A 13 -1.71 1.81 5.52
CA VAL A 13 -1.71 0.65 6.41
C VAL A 13 -3.14 0.29 6.77
N LYS A 14 -3.58 -0.89 6.32
CA LYS A 14 -4.92 -1.40 6.58
C LYS A 14 -4.86 -2.80 7.16
N ALA A 15 -5.11 -2.94 8.45
CA ALA A 15 -5.29 -4.24 9.08
C ALA A 15 -6.79 -4.59 9.09
N TYR A 16 -7.15 -5.75 8.53
CA TYR A 16 -8.44 -6.33 8.83
C TYR A 16 -8.41 -6.98 10.23
N GLY A 17 -9.49 -6.78 10.98
CA GLY A 17 -9.61 -7.15 12.40
C GLY A 17 -10.51 -6.18 13.17
N ALA A 18 -10.86 -5.03 12.58
CA ALA A 18 -11.91 -4.16 13.08
C ALA A 18 -13.30 -4.67 12.66
N THR A 19 -14.17 -4.88 13.65
CA THR A 19 -15.58 -5.23 13.48
C THR A 19 -16.38 -4.06 12.88
N GLY A 20 -17.25 -4.33 11.89
CA GLY A 20 -18.20 -3.35 11.31
C GLY A 20 -17.74 -2.68 9.99
N SER A 21 -18.65 -1.93 9.36
CA SER A 21 -18.71 -1.38 7.97
C SER A 21 -17.42 -0.82 7.31
N LYS A 22 -16.32 -0.65 8.05
CA LYS A 22 -15.00 -0.20 7.58
C LYS A 22 -14.31 -1.16 6.60
N GLN A 23 -14.87 -2.35 6.42
CA GLN A 23 -14.31 -3.41 5.59
C GLN A 23 -14.53 -3.17 4.09
N THR A 24 -15.63 -2.51 3.70
CA THR A 24 -15.99 -2.35 2.27
C THR A 24 -15.17 -1.28 1.57
N ASP A 25 -14.59 -0.33 2.30
CA ASP A 25 -14.02 0.89 1.70
C ASP A 25 -12.55 0.77 1.29
N ILE A 26 -11.86 -0.34 1.62
CA ILE A 26 -10.41 -0.46 1.33
C ILE A 26 -10.09 -0.37 -0.16
N ILE A 27 -10.93 -0.95 -1.02
CA ILE A 27 -10.75 -0.88 -2.47
C ILE A 27 -11.03 0.54 -2.97
N GLY A 28 -12.04 1.21 -2.41
CA GLY A 28 -12.35 2.60 -2.73
C GLY A 28 -11.23 3.55 -2.33
N ASP A 29 -10.72 3.42 -1.11
CA ASP A 29 -9.59 4.20 -0.59
C ASP A 29 -8.33 3.99 -1.44
N VAL A 30 -7.99 2.75 -1.73
CA VAL A 30 -6.83 2.41 -2.56
C VAL A 30 -6.99 2.96 -3.98
N ASN A 31 -8.16 2.82 -4.59
CA ASN A 31 -8.42 3.37 -5.92
C ASN A 31 -8.27 4.90 -5.92
N ARG A 32 -8.87 5.58 -4.94
CA ARG A 32 -8.76 7.04 -4.83
C ARG A 32 -7.31 7.47 -4.70
N ILE A 33 -6.52 6.81 -3.85
CA ILE A 33 -5.08 7.09 -3.71
C ILE A 33 -4.36 6.88 -5.04
N VAL A 34 -4.61 5.77 -5.72
CA VAL A 34 -3.97 5.46 -7.01
C VAL A 34 -4.32 6.49 -8.10
N GLU A 35 -5.55 6.99 -8.10
CA GLU A 35 -6.05 7.99 -9.05
C GLU A 35 -5.55 9.41 -8.74
N GLU A 36 -5.41 9.76 -7.46
CA GLU A 36 -5.06 11.12 -7.03
C GLU A 36 -3.56 11.31 -6.74
N LYS A 37 -2.81 10.24 -6.47
CA LYS A 37 -1.36 10.34 -6.21
C LYS A 37 -0.64 10.88 -7.45
N ARG A 38 0.48 11.56 -7.22
CA ARG A 38 1.38 11.92 -8.33
C ARG A 38 2.01 10.67 -8.95
N ASN A 39 2.36 10.79 -10.23
CA ASN A 39 3.01 9.71 -10.98
C ASN A 39 4.38 9.34 -10.44
N ASP A 40 5.09 10.30 -9.82
CA ASP A 40 6.42 10.14 -9.24
C ASP A 40 6.40 9.83 -7.72
N THR A 41 5.25 9.34 -7.22
CA THR A 41 5.09 8.84 -5.86
C THR A 41 4.94 7.33 -5.87
N ASP A 42 5.79 6.65 -5.11
CA ASP A 42 5.68 5.22 -4.86
C ASP A 42 4.62 4.93 -3.81
N PHE A 43 3.68 4.05 -4.14
CA PHE A 43 2.59 3.68 -3.26
C PHE A 43 2.79 2.27 -2.70
N LEU A 44 2.93 2.17 -1.38
CA LEU A 44 3.08 0.92 -0.63
C LEU A 44 1.81 0.65 0.17
N LEU A 45 1.32 -0.59 0.10
CA LEU A 45 0.16 -1.03 0.88
C LEU A 45 0.58 -2.07 1.91
N VAL A 46 0.26 -1.86 3.17
CA VAL A 46 0.52 -2.83 4.25
C VAL A 46 -0.79 -3.41 4.75
N THR A 47 -0.87 -4.74 4.82
CA THR A 47 -2.07 -5.46 5.26
C THR A 47 -1.79 -6.50 6.34
N ASP A 48 -2.83 -6.98 7.01
CA ASP A 48 -2.77 -8.07 8.02
C ASP A 48 -2.62 -9.47 7.40
N GLY A 49 -2.94 -9.62 6.11
CA GLY A 49 -2.85 -10.88 5.36
C GLY A 49 -3.95 -11.90 5.67
N ILE A 50 -4.18 -12.23 6.95
CA ILE A 50 -5.05 -13.36 7.35
C ILE A 50 -6.51 -13.12 6.95
N THR A 51 -7.02 -11.91 7.13
CA THR A 51 -8.45 -11.69 6.96
C THR A 51 -8.86 -11.56 5.49
N TRP A 52 -7.89 -11.39 4.58
CA TRP A 52 -8.14 -11.47 3.13
C TRP A 52 -8.61 -12.84 2.66
N LYS A 53 -8.43 -13.90 3.47
CA LYS A 53 -8.99 -15.23 3.20
C LYS A 53 -10.51 -15.19 3.00
N ALA A 54 -11.22 -14.32 3.71
CA ALA A 54 -12.66 -14.16 3.57
C ALA A 54 -13.07 -13.26 2.39
N ARG A 55 -12.12 -12.57 1.75
CA ARG A 55 -12.36 -11.58 0.68
C ARG A 55 -11.36 -11.71 -0.46
N LEU A 56 -11.19 -12.94 -0.93
CA LEU A 56 -10.21 -13.27 -1.98
C LEU A 56 -10.42 -12.46 -3.26
N ASN A 57 -11.67 -12.14 -3.63
CA ASN A 57 -11.97 -11.32 -4.80
C ASN A 57 -11.45 -9.89 -4.68
N ASP A 58 -11.48 -9.30 -3.48
CA ASP A 58 -10.95 -7.96 -3.28
C ASP A 58 -9.43 -7.98 -3.18
N LEU A 59 -8.85 -9.03 -2.57
CA LEU A 59 -7.39 -9.23 -2.61
C LEU A 59 -6.89 -9.34 -4.05
N ARG A 60 -7.62 -10.06 -4.93
CA ARG A 60 -7.27 -10.17 -6.35
C ARG A 60 -7.20 -8.81 -7.04
N LYS A 61 -8.13 -7.89 -6.75
CA LYS A 61 -8.10 -6.52 -7.29
C LYS A 61 -6.86 -5.75 -6.83
N LEU A 62 -6.47 -5.89 -5.56
CA LEU A 62 -5.23 -5.27 -5.07
C LEU A 62 -4.00 -5.83 -5.78
N VAL A 63 -3.93 -7.15 -5.93
CA VAL A 63 -2.83 -7.82 -6.65
C VAL A 63 -2.79 -7.40 -8.12
N GLU A 64 -3.95 -7.27 -8.77
CA GLU A 64 -4.04 -6.75 -10.13
C GLU A 64 -3.50 -5.32 -10.23
N MET A 65 -3.86 -4.44 -9.30
CA MET A 65 -3.29 -3.10 -9.22
C MET A 65 -1.77 -3.10 -9.02
N GLN A 66 -1.24 -4.03 -8.22
CA GLN A 66 0.21 -4.21 -8.09
C GLN A 66 0.84 -4.65 -9.42
N ASN A 67 0.24 -5.61 -10.11
CA ASN A 67 0.74 -6.10 -11.40
C ASN A 67 0.71 -5.03 -12.49
N LEU A 68 -0.26 -4.11 -12.41
CA LEU A 68 -0.35 -2.93 -13.28
C LEU A 68 0.61 -1.79 -12.87
N GLY A 69 1.41 -1.96 -11.82
CA GLY A 69 2.33 -0.94 -11.31
C GLY A 69 1.66 0.23 -10.58
N ARG A 70 0.35 0.13 -10.29
CA ARG A 70 -0.41 1.16 -9.56
C ARG A 70 -0.11 1.14 -8.06
N ILE A 71 0.14 -0.05 -7.53
CA ILE A 71 0.69 -0.28 -6.19
C ILE A 71 2.09 -0.82 -6.40
N MET A 72 3.12 -0.19 -5.84
CA MET A 72 4.50 -0.66 -6.03
C MET A 72 4.70 -2.02 -5.36
N ARG A 73 4.21 -2.19 -4.11
CA ARG A 73 4.27 -3.46 -3.39
C ARG A 73 3.24 -3.54 -2.27
N ILE A 74 2.69 -4.74 -2.07
CA ILE A 74 1.82 -5.11 -0.96
C ILE A 74 2.62 -5.92 0.07
N TYR A 75 2.58 -5.50 1.33
CA TYR A 75 3.25 -6.17 2.44
C TYR A 75 2.24 -6.77 3.41
N THR A 76 2.69 -7.81 4.12
CA THR A 76 2.02 -8.32 5.32
C THR A 76 2.90 -8.07 6.54
N LYS A 77 2.36 -8.23 7.75
CA LYS A 77 3.13 -8.12 9.00
C LYS A 77 4.40 -8.99 9.00
N GLN A 78 4.36 -10.17 8.39
CA GLN A 78 5.52 -11.08 8.31
C GLN A 78 6.64 -10.56 7.38
N MET A 79 6.36 -9.53 6.58
CA MET A 79 7.29 -8.94 5.62
C MET A 79 7.90 -7.64 6.13
N ALA A 80 7.86 -7.37 7.45
CA ALA A 80 8.36 -6.12 8.04
C ALA A 80 9.83 -5.84 7.68
N GLU A 81 10.70 -6.85 7.74
CA GLU A 81 12.12 -6.70 7.37
C GLU A 81 12.29 -6.37 5.88
N LYS A 82 11.45 -6.94 5.01
CA LYS A 82 11.45 -6.62 3.57
C LYS A 82 10.99 -5.20 3.33
N LEU A 83 9.93 -4.77 4.00
CA LEU A 83 9.44 -3.38 3.95
C LEU A 83 10.55 -2.40 4.37
N GLU A 84 11.29 -2.70 5.45
CA GLU A 84 12.41 -1.85 5.87
C GLU A 84 13.50 -1.78 4.79
N GLY A 85 13.90 -2.92 4.22
CA GLY A 85 14.88 -2.97 3.13
C GLY A 85 14.44 -2.15 1.90
N ASP A 86 13.19 -2.32 1.48
CA ASP A 86 12.61 -1.60 0.35
C ASP A 86 12.50 -0.09 0.64
N LEU A 87 12.15 0.31 1.87
CA LEU A 87 12.13 1.73 2.27
C LEU A 87 13.52 2.36 2.26
N ARG A 88 14.57 1.62 2.67
CA ARG A 88 15.95 2.09 2.59
C ARG A 88 16.40 2.26 1.14
N GLN A 89 15.99 1.36 0.25
CA GLN A 89 16.25 1.48 -1.18
C GLN A 89 15.53 2.70 -1.77
N LEU A 90 14.23 2.83 -1.53
CA LEU A 90 13.43 3.97 -2.00
C LEU A 90 13.96 5.32 -1.51
N LYS A 91 14.46 5.37 -0.28
CA LYS A 91 15.13 6.57 0.24
C LYS A 91 16.31 6.98 -0.63
N ASN A 92 17.13 6.02 -1.06
CA ASN A 92 18.27 6.28 -1.94
C ASN A 92 17.80 6.69 -3.34
N ASP A 93 16.82 5.98 -3.90
CA ASP A 93 16.29 6.24 -5.25
C ASP A 93 15.70 7.65 -5.38
N HIS A 94 15.00 8.11 -4.34
CA HIS A 94 14.43 9.46 -4.27
C HIS A 94 15.36 10.51 -3.66
N SER A 95 16.60 10.15 -3.30
CA SER A 95 17.59 11.05 -2.68
C SER A 95 17.08 11.79 -1.42
N LEU A 96 16.36 11.07 -0.53
CA LEU A 96 15.62 11.63 0.62
C LEU A 96 16.41 11.79 1.94
#